data_AF-A0A379W6A6-F1
#
_entry.id   AF-A0A379W6A6-F1
#
_cell.length_a   1.000
_cell.length_b   1.000
_cell.length_c   1.000
_cell.angle_alpha   90.00
_cell.angle_beta   90.00
_cell.angle_gamma   90.00
#
_symmetry.space_group_name_H-M   'P 1'
#
loop_
_entity.id
_entity.type
_entity.pdbx_description
1 polymer ?
#
loop_
_entity_poly.entity_id
_entity_poly.type
_entity_poly.pdbx_seq_one_letter_code
_entity_poly.pdbx_strand_id
1 'polypeptide(L)'
;MDAIFTVQTSPDTPYASYWGHMPDTVQVNGVTLRRPSLKAELSAMPPGSWPLNNEIWGANYYYQSQHVDTSLTHLCGSQENIASLDDLKALQSVIGTLQWPTTSSWDYVSQDEGQSDKYYCSFNETTGQTTCTRDKSSTPGFGSCRVP
;
A
#
# COMPACT_ATOMS: atom_id res chain seq x y z
N MET A 1 -32.04 -18.59 4.47
CA MET A 1 -30.84 -18.51 5.34
C MET A 1 -29.69 -18.34 4.37
N ASP A 2 -29.28 -17.10 4.12
CA ASP A 2 -28.13 -16.82 3.26
C ASP A 2 -26.87 -17.01 4.10
N ALA A 3 -26.09 -18.03 3.76
CA ALA A 3 -24.76 -18.21 4.32
C ALA A 3 -23.82 -17.21 3.66
N ILE A 4 -23.38 -16.20 4.41
CA ILE A 4 -22.31 -15.31 3.96
C ILE A 4 -20.99 -16.01 4.27
N PHE A 5 -20.26 -16.39 3.23
CA PHE A 5 -18.89 -16.90 3.37
C PHE A 5 -17.94 -15.71 3.40
N THR A 6 -17.37 -15.42 4.57
CA THR A 6 -16.40 -14.32 4.75
C THR A 6 -15.00 -14.79 4.36
N VAL A 7 -14.31 -14.04 3.51
CA VAL A 7 -12.95 -14.34 3.06
C VAL A 7 -11.97 -13.45 3.83
N GLN A 8 -11.05 -14.07 4.60
CA GLN A 8 -10.10 -13.33 5.43
C GLN A 8 -9.20 -12.37 4.63
N THR A 9 -9.00 -12.64 3.34
CA THR A 9 -8.19 -11.82 2.42
C THR A 9 -8.92 -10.66 1.76
N SER A 10 -10.20 -10.45 2.07
CA SER A 10 -10.97 -9.32 1.53
C SER A 10 -11.19 -8.26 2.62
N PRO A 11 -11.06 -6.97 2.31
CA PRO A 11 -11.39 -5.91 3.25
C PRO A 11 -12.90 -5.81 3.50
N ASP A 12 -13.28 -5.33 4.68
CA ASP A 12 -14.68 -5.10 5.04
C ASP A 12 -15.17 -3.75 4.48
N THR A 13 -15.28 -3.69 3.15
CA THR A 13 -15.64 -2.48 2.40
C THR A 13 -16.66 -2.85 1.32
N PRO A 14 -17.65 -1.99 1.01
CA PRO A 14 -18.62 -2.26 -0.05
C PRO A 14 -18.01 -2.41 -1.44
N TYR A 15 -16.72 -2.09 -1.59
CA TYR A 15 -15.96 -2.20 -2.83
C TYR A 15 -15.15 -3.50 -2.95
N ALA A 16 -15.14 -4.34 -1.92
CA ALA A 16 -14.44 -5.62 -1.93
C ALA A 16 -15.17 -6.62 -2.84
N SER A 17 -14.40 -7.52 -3.46
CA SER A 17 -14.94 -8.57 -4.32
C SER A 17 -15.67 -9.64 -3.51
N TYR A 18 -15.32 -9.79 -2.23
CA TYR A 18 -15.97 -10.67 -1.26
C TYR A 18 -16.18 -9.95 0.07
N TRP A 19 -17.18 -10.36 0.84
CA TRP A 19 -17.28 -9.98 2.25
C TRP A 19 -16.06 -10.53 2.98
N GLY A 20 -15.32 -9.70 3.72
CA GLY A 20 -14.10 -10.15 4.36
C GLY A 20 -13.80 -9.47 5.68
N HIS A 21 -12.69 -9.88 6.29
CA HIS A 21 -12.24 -9.44 7.61
C HIS A 21 -10.79 -8.94 7.59
N MET A 22 -10.26 -8.57 6.40
CA MET A 22 -8.92 -7.98 6.34
C MET A 22 -8.93 -6.70 7.17
N PRO A 23 -8.04 -6.57 8.18
CA PRO A 23 -7.97 -5.37 8.98
C PRO A 23 -7.55 -4.20 8.11
N ASP A 24 -8.32 -3.11 8.14
CA ASP A 24 -8.00 -1.89 7.39
C ASP A 24 -6.74 -1.20 7.94
N THR A 25 -6.42 -1.42 9.22
CA THR A 25 -5.27 -0.81 9.88
C THR A 25 -4.52 -1.78 10.79
N VAL A 26 -3.26 -1.47 11.05
CA VAL A 26 -2.42 -2.19 12.01
C VAL A 26 -1.52 -1.20 12.76
N GLN A 27 -1.32 -1.45 14.04
CA GLN A 27 -0.33 -0.72 14.86
C GLN A 27 1.02 -1.40 14.75
N VAL A 28 2.01 -0.71 14.21
CA VAL A 28 3.41 -1.16 14.13
C VAL A 28 4.33 0.02 14.42
N ASN A 29 5.46 -0.21 15.09
CA ASN A 29 6.44 0.84 15.34
C ASN A 29 5.87 2.12 16.03
N GLY A 30 4.79 1.97 16.81
CA GLY A 30 4.11 3.11 17.45
C GLY A 30 3.27 3.99 16.52
N VAL A 31 3.05 3.58 15.26
CA VAL A 31 2.18 4.24 14.30
C VAL A 31 1.07 3.30 13.83
N THR A 32 -0.07 3.88 13.47
CA THR A 32 -1.14 3.15 12.78
C THR A 32 -0.90 3.22 11.29
N LEU A 33 -0.70 2.08 10.62
CA LEU A 33 -0.66 1.99 9.17
C LEU A 33 -2.01 1.56 8.63
N ARG A 34 -2.40 2.11 7.47
CA ARG A 34 -3.56 1.67 6.70
C ARG A 34 -3.15 0.75 5.55
N ARG A 35 -3.97 -0.25 5.25
CA ARG A 35 -3.76 -1.14 4.09
C ARG A 35 -3.68 -0.34 2.78
N PRO A 36 -3.09 -0.92 1.72
CA PRO A 36 -3.21 -0.35 0.38
C PRO A 36 -4.66 -0.19 -0.07
N SER A 37 -4.91 0.68 -1.05
CA SER A 37 -6.24 0.86 -1.59
C SER A 37 -6.58 -0.20 -2.63
N LEU A 38 -7.83 -0.66 -2.65
CA LEU A 38 -8.39 -1.32 -3.82
C LEU A 38 -8.44 -0.33 -4.98
N LYS A 39 -8.37 -0.85 -6.21
CA LYS A 39 -8.55 -0.02 -7.41
C LYS A 39 -9.88 0.73 -7.38
N ALA A 40 -10.95 0.07 -6.91
CA ALA A 40 -12.30 0.64 -6.85
C ALA A 40 -12.46 1.74 -5.78
N GLU A 41 -11.52 1.84 -4.83
CA GLU A 41 -11.52 2.88 -3.79
C GLU A 41 -10.85 4.18 -4.27
N LEU A 42 -10.12 4.14 -5.38
CA LEU A 42 -9.46 5.30 -5.95
C LEU A 42 -10.43 6.08 -6.86
N SER A 43 -10.44 7.41 -6.71
CA SER A 43 -11.28 8.32 -7.52
C SER A 43 -10.82 8.42 -8.98
N ALA A 44 -9.60 8.00 -9.28
CA ALA A 44 -9.00 8.03 -10.61
C ALA A 44 -8.27 6.71 -10.93
N MET A 45 -8.00 6.48 -12.22
CA MET A 45 -7.31 5.26 -12.66
C MET A 45 -5.86 5.24 -12.13
N PRO A 46 -5.47 4.21 -11.35
CA PRO A 46 -4.09 4.06 -10.89
C PRO A 46 -3.13 3.71 -12.03
N PRO A 47 -1.81 3.97 -11.86
CA PRO A 47 -0.77 3.52 -12.79
C PRO A 47 -0.68 2.01 -12.97
N GLY A 48 -1.25 1.24 -12.04
CA GLY A 48 -1.26 -0.21 -12.08
C GLY A 48 -2.48 -0.78 -11.37
N SER A 49 -2.94 -1.94 -11.83
CA SER A 49 -3.99 -2.73 -11.19
C SER A 49 -3.44 -4.13 -10.96
N TRP A 50 -3.35 -4.54 -9.71
CA TRP A 50 -2.65 -5.78 -9.33
C TRP A 50 -3.63 -6.76 -8.69
N PRO A 51 -3.99 -7.85 -9.41
CA PRO A 51 -4.86 -8.88 -8.85
C PRO A 51 -4.07 -9.75 -7.86
N LEU A 52 -4.40 -9.64 -6.57
CA LEU A 52 -3.79 -10.41 -5.48
C LEU A 52 -4.83 -10.76 -4.43
N ASN A 53 -4.73 -11.96 -3.87
CA ASN A 53 -5.59 -12.45 -2.78
C ASN A 53 -7.09 -12.28 -3.05
N ASN A 54 -7.52 -12.51 -4.30
CA ASN A 54 -8.88 -12.35 -4.81
C ASN A 54 -9.42 -10.91 -4.87
N GLU A 55 -8.54 -9.92 -4.74
CA GLU A 55 -8.87 -8.50 -4.87
C GLU A 55 -8.02 -7.82 -5.96
N ILE A 56 -8.47 -6.66 -6.43
CA ILE A 56 -7.73 -5.83 -7.39
C ILE A 56 -7.22 -4.58 -6.67
N TRP A 57 -5.92 -4.56 -6.39
CA TRP A 57 -5.26 -3.46 -5.70
C TRP A 57 -4.81 -2.37 -6.67
N GLY A 58 -4.93 -1.12 -6.24
CA GLY A 58 -4.41 0.03 -6.98
C GLY A 58 -2.95 0.27 -6.63
N ALA A 59 -2.09 0.36 -7.66
CA ALA A 59 -0.75 0.89 -7.46
C ALA A 59 -0.80 2.41 -7.35
N ASN A 60 0.17 3.03 -6.68
CA ASN A 60 0.22 4.48 -6.52
C ASN A 60 1.53 5.05 -7.06
N TYR A 61 1.45 6.26 -7.61
CA TYR A 61 2.64 7.07 -7.81
C TYR A 61 3.19 7.55 -6.46
N TYR A 62 4.49 7.78 -6.37
CA TYR A 62 5.04 8.54 -5.25
C TYR A 62 4.46 9.96 -5.27
N TYR A 63 4.76 10.70 -6.34
CA TYR A 63 4.13 11.96 -6.70
C TYR A 63 4.17 12.13 -8.21
N GLN A 64 3.02 12.41 -8.82
CA GLN A 64 2.96 12.84 -10.21
C GLN A 64 1.88 13.91 -10.42
N SER A 65 2.29 15.05 -11.00
CA SER A 65 1.46 16.25 -11.16
C SER A 65 0.25 16.04 -12.07
N GLN A 66 0.33 15.15 -13.05
CA GLN A 66 -0.79 14.77 -13.92
C GLN A 66 -1.71 13.71 -13.31
N HIS A 67 -1.31 13.12 -12.17
CA HIS A 67 -1.98 12.00 -11.51
C HIS A 67 -2.01 12.21 -9.99
N VAL A 68 -2.38 13.41 -9.55
CA VAL A 68 -2.41 13.78 -8.13
C VAL A 68 -3.35 12.85 -7.34
N ASP A 69 -4.52 12.54 -7.88
CA ASP A 69 -5.53 11.68 -7.23
C ASP A 69 -5.06 10.22 -7.00
N THR A 70 -3.95 9.79 -7.60
CA THR A 70 -3.35 8.46 -7.39
C THR A 70 -1.92 8.54 -6.87
N SER A 71 -1.49 9.73 -6.45
CA SER A 71 -0.19 9.98 -5.82
C SER A 71 -0.28 9.84 -4.31
N LEU A 72 0.68 9.15 -3.68
CA LEU A 72 0.65 8.93 -2.24
C LEU A 72 0.80 10.20 -1.42
N THR A 73 1.55 11.18 -1.90
CA THR A 73 1.67 12.48 -1.22
C THR A 73 0.33 13.21 -1.12
N HIS A 74 -0.63 12.92 -2.01
CA HIS A 74 -1.99 13.43 -1.92
C HIS A 74 -2.90 12.51 -1.11
N LEU A 75 -2.89 11.20 -1.40
CA LEU A 75 -3.75 10.22 -0.73
C LEU A 75 -3.48 10.10 0.78
N CYS A 76 -2.24 10.25 1.20
CA CYS A 76 -1.85 10.30 2.62
C CYS A 76 -1.88 11.72 3.21
N GLY A 77 -2.21 12.74 2.41
CA GLY A 77 -2.23 14.16 2.79
C GLY A 77 -0.87 14.86 2.79
N SER A 78 0.23 14.12 2.96
CA SER A 78 1.61 14.62 2.81
C SER A 78 2.58 13.44 2.62
N GLN A 79 3.83 13.74 2.24
CA GLN A 79 4.92 12.76 2.20
C GLN A 79 5.18 12.14 3.59
N GLU A 80 5.15 12.95 4.66
CA GLU A 80 5.46 12.50 6.03
C GLU A 80 4.45 11.46 6.58
N ASN A 81 3.25 11.46 6.00
CA ASN A 81 2.20 10.51 6.32
C ASN A 81 2.26 9.23 5.49
N ILE A 82 3.19 9.07 4.53
CA ILE A 82 3.46 7.77 3.90
C ILE A 82 4.23 6.92 4.93
N ALA A 83 4.02 5.60 4.99
CA ALA A 83 4.78 4.72 5.86
C ALA A 83 6.30 4.96 5.69
N SER A 84 7.08 4.98 6.77
CA SER A 84 8.55 4.98 6.63
C SER A 84 9.08 3.59 6.37
N LEU A 85 10.33 3.52 5.92
CA LEU A 85 11.05 2.27 5.73
C LEU A 85 11.10 1.44 7.02
N ASP A 86 11.21 2.10 8.17
CA ASP A 86 11.19 1.42 9.48
C ASP A 86 9.79 0.90 9.82
N ASP A 87 8.73 1.63 9.48
CA ASP A 87 7.36 1.13 9.66
C ASP A 87 7.08 -0.08 8.76
N LEU A 88 7.53 -0.06 7.51
CA LEU A 88 7.39 -1.18 6.57
C LEU A 88 8.19 -2.41 7.03
N LYS A 89 9.42 -2.23 7.52
CA LYS A 89 10.17 -3.34 8.14
C LYS A 89 9.47 -3.91 9.35
N ALA A 90 8.84 -3.07 10.18
CA ALA A 90 8.05 -3.54 11.31
C ALA A 90 6.76 -4.27 10.85
N LEU A 91 6.10 -3.74 9.83
CA LEU A 91 4.93 -4.31 9.17
C LEU A 91 5.22 -5.72 8.64
N GLN A 92 6.40 -5.96 8.09
CA GLN A 92 6.80 -7.26 7.54
C GLN A 92 6.54 -8.44 8.48
N SER A 93 6.79 -8.24 9.78
CA SER A 93 6.63 -9.28 10.80
C SER A 93 5.17 -9.73 11.01
N VAL A 94 4.21 -8.86 10.68
CA VAL A 94 2.78 -9.09 10.90
C VAL A 94 1.97 -9.16 9.60
N ILE A 95 2.48 -8.66 8.48
CA ILE A 95 1.73 -8.45 7.23
C ILE A 95 1.10 -9.73 6.69
N GLY A 96 1.78 -10.87 6.85
CA GLY A 96 1.26 -12.18 6.47
C GLY A 96 0.01 -12.57 7.24
N THR A 97 -0.12 -12.18 8.51
CA THR A 97 -1.33 -12.44 9.33
C THR A 97 -2.48 -11.49 8.97
N LEU A 98 -2.16 -10.28 8.50
CA LEU A 98 -3.13 -9.29 8.07
C LEU A 98 -3.75 -9.64 6.71
N GLN A 99 -3.10 -10.51 5.93
CA GLN A 99 -3.47 -10.83 4.54
C GLN A 99 -3.43 -9.63 3.59
N TRP A 100 -2.75 -8.54 3.97
CA TRP A 100 -2.46 -7.41 3.09
C TRP A 100 -1.68 -7.90 1.86
N PRO A 101 -1.82 -7.23 0.70
CA PRO A 101 -1.21 -7.71 -0.53
C PRO A 101 0.31 -7.67 -0.43
N THR A 102 0.97 -8.79 -0.74
CA THR A 102 2.43 -8.85 -0.87
C THR A 102 2.78 -9.69 -2.10
N THR A 103 3.90 -9.37 -2.74
CA THR A 103 4.46 -10.15 -3.85
C THR A 103 5.94 -9.84 -4.00
N SER A 104 6.72 -10.77 -4.55
CA SER A 104 8.13 -10.54 -4.88
C SER A 104 8.33 -9.56 -6.04
N SER A 105 7.26 -9.17 -6.76
CA SER A 105 7.35 -8.28 -7.93
C SER A 105 7.24 -6.80 -7.58
N TRP A 106 6.46 -6.45 -6.55
CA TRP A 106 6.05 -5.07 -6.27
C TRP A 106 6.33 -4.73 -4.81
N ASP A 107 6.87 -3.53 -4.61
CA ASP A 107 7.28 -3.05 -3.29
C ASP A 107 6.22 -2.14 -2.69
N TYR A 108 6.31 -1.96 -1.37
CA TYR A 108 5.66 -0.88 -0.66
C TYR A 108 6.52 0.38 -0.76
N VAL A 109 5.87 1.51 -1.04
CA VAL A 109 6.49 2.83 -1.11
C VAL A 109 6.73 3.34 0.30
N SER A 110 7.94 3.84 0.59
CA SER A 110 8.21 4.57 1.82
C SER A 110 8.34 6.07 1.60
N GLN A 111 8.17 6.87 2.66
CA GLN A 111 8.43 8.30 2.63
C GLN A 111 9.93 8.66 2.48
N ASP A 112 10.82 7.69 2.76
CA ASP A 112 12.25 7.91 2.86
C ASP A 112 12.91 8.25 1.52
N GLU A 113 13.77 9.25 1.55
CA GLU A 113 14.55 9.70 0.40
C GLU A 113 15.59 8.67 -0.01
N GLY A 114 15.80 8.53 -1.31
CA GLY A 114 16.82 7.66 -1.89
C GLY A 114 18.20 8.34 -1.95
N GLN A 115 19.02 7.89 -2.90
CA GLN A 115 20.37 8.45 -3.11
C GLN A 115 20.39 9.93 -3.53
N SER A 116 19.26 10.47 -3.97
CA SER A 116 19.03 11.88 -4.27
C SER A 116 17.53 12.17 -4.26
N ASP A 117 17.13 13.44 -4.29
CA ASP A 117 15.73 13.88 -4.30
C ASP A 117 14.87 13.30 -5.43
N LYS A 118 15.51 12.75 -6.48
CA LYS A 118 14.86 12.05 -7.59
C LYS A 118 14.32 10.68 -7.19
N TYR A 119 14.94 10.05 -6.19
CA TYR A 119 14.70 8.67 -5.81
C TYR A 119 14.07 8.57 -4.43
N TYR A 120 13.33 7.50 -4.19
CA TYR A 120 12.81 7.13 -2.88
C TYR A 120 13.25 5.70 -2.52
N CYS A 121 13.13 5.35 -1.24
CA CYS A 121 13.31 3.98 -0.77
C CYS A 121 11.99 3.20 -0.81
N SER A 122 12.04 1.96 -1.25
CA SER A 122 10.94 1.01 -1.18
C SER A 122 11.35 -0.22 -0.39
N PHE A 123 10.35 -0.95 0.10
CA PHE A 123 10.55 -2.20 0.81
C PHE A 123 9.67 -3.29 0.22
N ASN A 124 10.26 -4.43 -0.11
CA ASN A 124 9.51 -5.59 -0.56
C ASN A 124 9.10 -6.44 0.64
N GLU A 125 7.82 -6.42 0.98
CA GLU A 125 7.27 -7.15 2.13
C GLU A 125 7.43 -8.68 2.01
N THR A 126 7.50 -9.22 0.80
CA THR A 126 7.71 -10.67 0.57
C THR A 126 9.18 -11.07 0.70
N THR A 127 10.10 -10.30 0.12
CA THR A 127 11.52 -10.68 0.05
C THR A 127 12.38 -10.06 1.16
N GLY A 128 11.88 -9.03 1.85
CA GLY A 128 12.64 -8.25 2.83
C GLY A 128 13.68 -7.32 2.22
N GLN A 129 13.63 -7.10 0.92
CA GLN A 129 14.61 -6.28 0.22
C GLN A 129 14.25 -4.80 0.27
N THR A 130 15.21 -3.97 0.69
CA THR A 130 15.15 -2.50 0.55
C THR A 130 15.75 -2.07 -0.80
N THR A 131 15.10 -1.15 -1.51
CA THR A 131 15.63 -0.54 -2.74
C THR A 131 15.51 0.98 -2.68
N CYS A 132 16.63 1.71 -2.66
CA CYS A 132 16.68 3.18 -2.53
C CYS A 132 17.01 3.94 -3.82
N THR A 133 16.68 3.33 -4.96
CA THR A 133 16.92 3.86 -6.30
C THR A 133 15.63 3.87 -7.14
N ARG A 134 14.46 3.88 -6.49
CA ARG A 134 13.16 3.90 -7.16
C ARG A 134 12.84 5.32 -7.59
N ASP A 135 12.58 5.54 -8.88
CA ASP A 135 12.35 6.87 -9.43
C ASP A 135 10.96 7.38 -9.03
N LYS A 136 10.88 8.51 -8.32
CA LYS A 136 9.62 9.09 -7.83
C LYS A 136 8.62 9.38 -8.94
N SER A 137 9.10 9.67 -10.15
CA SER A 137 8.26 10.08 -11.29
C SER A 137 7.63 8.93 -12.07
N SER A 138 8.17 7.71 -11.93
CA SER A 138 7.85 6.62 -12.85
C SER A 138 7.70 5.25 -12.21
N THR A 139 8.10 5.07 -10.95
CA THR A 139 8.06 3.75 -10.30
C THR A 139 6.90 3.68 -9.31
N PRO A 140 5.76 3.05 -9.68
CA PRO A 140 4.63 2.88 -8.77
C PRO A 140 4.88 1.74 -7.78
N GLY A 141 4.15 1.78 -6.66
CA GLY A 141 4.23 0.77 -5.59
C GLY A 141 2.91 0.66 -4.81
N PHE A 142 2.85 -0.26 -3.86
CA PHE A 142 1.78 -0.28 -2.87
C PHE A 142 1.93 0.91 -1.92
N GLY A 143 0.82 1.59 -1.65
CA GLY A 143 0.75 2.64 -0.65
C GLY A 143 0.34 2.14 0.72
N SER A 144 0.95 2.66 1.77
CA SER A 144 0.40 2.60 3.13
C SER A 144 0.56 3.97 3.77
N CYS A 145 -0.52 4.50 4.32
CA CYS A 145 -0.52 5.79 5.01
C CYS A 145 -0.51 5.58 6.52
N ARG A 146 0.27 6.39 7.23
CA ARG A 146 0.16 6.63 8.67
C ARG A 146 -1.16 7.35 8.94
N VAL A 147 -1.92 6.86 9.93
CA VAL A 147 -3.20 7.45 10.32
C VAL A 147 -3.24 7.75 11.82
N PRO A 148 -3.94 8.82 12.26
CA PRO A 148 -4.13 9.13 13.68
C PRO A 148 -4.85 8.04 14.46
#